data_AF-A0A9X9M654-F1
#
_entry.id   AF-A0A9X9M654-F1
#
_cell.length_a   1.000
_cell.length_b   1.000
_cell.length_c   1.000
_cell.angle_alpha   90.00
_cell.angle_beta   90.00
_cell.angle_gamma   90.00
#
_symmetry.space_group_name_H-M   'P 1'
#
loop_
_entity.id
_entity.type
_entity.pdbx_description
1 polymer ?
#
loop_
_entity_poly.entity_id
_entity_poly.type
_entity_poly.pdbx_seq_one_letter_code
_entity_poly.pdbx_strand_id
1 'polypeptide(L)'
;SRASLHGRGSSPGCVEACGVCPCSCLAADVCLLPNALGATAGAHRGWSHRSYKARLPLRICLAAANSMAFQNDIFEWARDHRVHHKYSETDADPHNARRGFFFSHIGWLFVRRHGDVIEKGRNLTSLTCWRILWSDSRESK
;
A
#
# COMPACT_ATOMS: atom_id res chain seq x y z
N SER A 1 -33.83 13.30 -55.50
CA SER A 1 -33.25 13.90 -54.29
C SER A 1 -32.59 12.83 -53.44
N ARG A 2 -31.28 13.00 -53.14
CA ARG A 2 -30.47 12.07 -52.35
C ARG A 2 -30.93 12.08 -50.88
N ALA A 3 -31.28 10.92 -50.34
CA ALA A 3 -31.25 10.69 -48.90
C ALA A 3 -30.01 9.85 -48.60
N SER A 4 -28.97 10.51 -48.10
CA SER A 4 -27.73 9.90 -47.61
C SER A 4 -27.99 9.32 -46.23
N LEU A 5 -28.21 8.01 -46.14
CA LEU A 5 -28.24 7.30 -44.86
C LEU A 5 -26.80 7.13 -44.39
N HIS A 6 -26.40 7.97 -43.42
CA HIS A 6 -25.19 7.78 -42.65
C HIS A 6 -25.29 6.45 -41.87
N GLY A 7 -24.68 5.41 -42.41
CA GLY A 7 -24.40 4.18 -41.68
C GLY A 7 -23.43 4.47 -40.54
N ARG A 8 -23.95 4.70 -39.33
CA ARG A 8 -23.17 4.48 -38.11
C ARG A 8 -23.06 2.98 -37.93
N GLY A 9 -21.98 2.39 -38.45
CA GLY A 9 -21.56 1.04 -38.12
C GLY A 9 -21.17 0.99 -36.65
N SER A 10 -22.16 0.77 -35.78
CA SER A 10 -21.92 0.27 -34.43
C SER A 10 -21.49 -1.19 -34.55
N SER A 11 -20.18 -1.42 -34.61
CA SER A 11 -19.59 -2.75 -34.57
C SER A 11 -20.11 -3.51 -33.34
N PRO A 12 -20.81 -4.64 -33.49
CA PRO A 12 -21.21 -5.47 -32.37
C PRO A 12 -20.02 -6.37 -32.04
N GLY A 13 -19.23 -5.99 -31.06
CA GLY A 13 -18.11 -6.83 -30.64
C GLY A 13 -17.21 -6.13 -29.66
N CYS A 14 -17.55 -6.22 -28.37
CA CYS A 14 -16.65 -6.16 -27.20
C CYS A 14 -17.49 -6.26 -25.91
N VAL A 15 -18.52 -7.10 -25.90
CA VAL A 15 -19.22 -7.51 -24.68
C VAL A 15 -19.12 -9.02 -24.62
N GLU A 16 -17.95 -9.54 -24.23
CA GLU A 16 -17.82 -10.96 -23.91
C GLU A 16 -17.61 -11.14 -22.41
N ALA A 17 -18.47 -12.02 -21.89
CA ALA A 17 -18.51 -12.64 -20.57
C ALA A 17 -19.04 -11.87 -19.33
N CYS A 18 -18.74 -10.59 -19.09
CA CYS A 18 -19.05 -9.97 -17.76
C CYS A 18 -19.80 -8.63 -17.75
N GLY A 19 -20.20 -8.06 -18.89
CA GLY A 19 -20.93 -6.78 -18.91
C GLY A 19 -20.10 -5.55 -18.48
N VAL A 20 -18.78 -5.70 -18.39
CA VAL A 20 -17.83 -4.63 -18.06
C VAL A 20 -17.01 -4.31 -19.31
N CYS A 21 -16.86 -3.02 -19.63
CA CYS A 21 -16.02 -2.59 -20.75
C CYS A 21 -14.58 -3.09 -20.55
N PRO A 22 -13.92 -3.66 -21.56
CA PRO A 22 -12.50 -4.02 -21.49
C PRO A 22 -11.60 -2.86 -21.04
N CYS A 23 -12.00 -1.63 -21.37
CA CYS A 23 -11.38 -0.38 -20.93
C CYS A 23 -11.40 -0.19 -19.41
N SER A 24 -12.46 -0.64 -18.73
CA SER A 24 -12.63 -0.55 -17.28
C SER A 24 -11.78 -1.60 -16.55
N CYS A 25 -11.66 -2.80 -17.10
CA CYS A 25 -10.81 -3.85 -16.55
C CYS A 25 -9.34 -3.45 -16.61
N LEU A 26 -8.89 -2.90 -17.76
CA LEU A 26 -7.53 -2.38 -17.87
C LEU A 26 -7.24 -1.27 -16.85
N ALA A 27 -8.19 -0.36 -16.65
CA ALA A 27 -8.06 0.71 -15.66
C ALA A 27 -7.96 0.13 -14.23
N ALA A 28 -8.75 -0.88 -13.90
CA ALA A 28 -8.68 -1.56 -12.60
C ALA A 28 -7.33 -2.24 -12.39
N ASP A 29 -6.82 -2.97 -13.39
CA ASP A 29 -5.53 -3.67 -13.29
C ASP A 29 -4.36 -2.69 -13.14
N VAL A 30 -4.36 -1.61 -13.93
CA VAL A 30 -3.34 -0.55 -13.87
C VAL A 30 -3.35 0.18 -12.53
N CYS A 31 -4.51 0.31 -11.88
CA CYS A 31 -4.59 0.96 -10.58
C CYS A 31 -4.30 0.01 -9.41
N LEU A 32 -4.85 -1.20 -9.41
CA LEU A 32 -4.82 -2.10 -8.25
C LEU A 32 -3.47 -2.83 -8.10
N LEU A 33 -2.86 -3.26 -9.20
CA LEU A 33 -1.63 -4.05 -9.14
C LEU A 33 -0.45 -3.23 -8.60
N PRO A 34 -0.19 -1.98 -9.06
CA PRO A 34 0.87 -1.17 -8.47
C PRO A 34 0.63 -0.91 -6.99
N ASN A 35 -0.61 -0.61 -6.57
CA ASN A 35 -0.94 -0.39 -5.16
C ASN A 35 -0.56 -1.59 -4.28
N ALA A 36 -0.95 -2.80 -4.71
CA ALA A 36 -0.62 -4.03 -4.01
C ALA A 36 0.90 -4.27 -3.97
N LEU A 37 1.62 -3.97 -5.05
CA LEU A 37 3.08 -4.09 -5.10
C LEU A 37 3.78 -3.04 -4.22
N GLY A 38 3.27 -1.81 -4.18
CA GLY A 38 3.77 -0.74 -3.32
C GLY A 38 3.68 -1.12 -1.84
N ALA A 39 2.52 -1.62 -1.41
CA ALA A 39 2.33 -2.06 -0.02
C ALA A 39 3.15 -3.32 0.31
N THR A 40 3.13 -4.35 -0.56
CA THR A 40 3.73 -5.66 -0.23
C THR A 40 5.23 -5.74 -0.53
N ALA A 41 5.67 -5.33 -1.72
CA ALA A 41 7.08 -5.35 -2.09
C ALA A 41 7.79 -4.14 -1.46
N GLY A 42 7.17 -2.96 -1.50
CA GLY A 42 7.71 -1.73 -0.92
C GLY A 42 7.62 -1.70 0.61
N ALA A 43 6.48 -1.26 1.15
CA ALA A 43 6.29 -0.96 2.58
C ALA A 43 6.60 -2.17 3.47
N HIS A 44 6.07 -3.34 3.12
CA HIS A 44 6.23 -4.55 3.90
C HIS A 44 7.64 -5.16 3.78
N ARG A 45 8.01 -5.69 2.62
CA ARG A 45 9.28 -6.43 2.46
C ARG A 45 10.51 -5.52 2.39
N GLY A 46 10.39 -4.39 1.69
CA GLY A 46 11.49 -3.46 1.46
C GLY A 46 11.82 -2.64 2.70
N TRP A 47 10.90 -1.79 3.14
CA TRP A 47 11.17 -0.80 4.20
C TRP A 47 11.01 -1.36 5.62
N SER A 48 10.00 -2.19 5.86
CA SER A 48 9.75 -2.74 7.21
C SER A 48 10.72 -3.86 7.55
N HIS A 49 10.79 -4.91 6.71
CA HIS A 49 11.61 -6.11 6.97
C HIS A 49 13.02 -6.07 6.37
N ARG A 50 13.33 -5.09 5.50
CA ARG A 50 14.66 -4.96 4.86
C ARG A 50 15.13 -6.27 4.18
N SER A 51 14.19 -7.03 3.60
CA SER A 51 14.46 -8.36 3.03
C SER A 51 15.33 -8.32 1.78
N TYR A 52 15.39 -7.18 1.07
CA TYR A 52 16.18 -7.00 -0.14
C TYR A 52 16.70 -5.57 -0.29
N LYS A 53 17.71 -5.39 -1.15
CA LYS A 53 18.30 -4.08 -1.45
C LYS A 53 17.81 -3.57 -2.80
N ALA A 54 16.83 -2.67 -2.79
CA ALA A 54 16.35 -1.99 -3.99
C ALA A 54 17.34 -0.89 -4.43
N ARG A 55 17.58 -0.77 -5.75
CA ARG A 55 18.24 0.40 -6.34
C ARG A 55 17.27 1.59 -6.40
N LEU A 56 17.81 2.81 -6.51
CA LEU A 56 17.04 4.05 -6.51
C LEU A 56 15.80 4.06 -7.45
N PRO A 57 15.88 3.65 -8.73
CA PRO A 57 14.70 3.68 -9.61
C PRO A 57 13.56 2.80 -9.09
N LEU A 58 13.87 1.59 -8.62
CA LEU A 58 12.86 0.69 -8.06
C LEU A 58 12.25 1.26 -6.77
N ARG A 59 13.05 1.93 -5.93
CA ARG A 59 12.54 2.60 -4.71
C ARG A 59 11.55 3.69 -5.04
N ILE A 60 11.84 4.52 -6.04
CA ILE A 60 10.94 5.60 -6.48
C ILE A 60 9.64 5.02 -7.03
N CYS A 61 9.71 3.99 -7.89
CA CYS A 61 8.51 3.33 -8.41
C CYS A 61 7.65 2.73 -7.29
N LEU A 62 8.25 2.01 -6.35
CA LEU A 62 7.53 1.42 -5.22
C LEU A 62 6.96 2.48 -4.26
N ALA A 63 7.66 3.61 -4.08
CA ALA A 63 7.19 4.70 -3.24
C ALA A 63 5.97 5.39 -3.87
N ALA A 64 6.02 5.68 -5.17
CA ALA A 64 4.88 6.22 -5.91
C ALA A 64 3.68 5.26 -5.85
N ALA A 65 3.92 3.97 -6.06
CA ALA A 65 2.90 2.94 -6.00
C ALA A 65 2.30 2.78 -4.59
N ASN A 66 3.10 2.93 -3.52
CA ASN A 66 2.58 2.94 -2.15
C ASN A 66 1.74 4.19 -1.86
N SER A 67 2.13 5.36 -2.35
CA SER A 67 1.35 6.59 -2.19
C SER A 67 -0.04 6.47 -2.83
N MET A 68 -0.15 5.75 -3.95
CA MET A 68 -1.43 5.46 -4.59
C MET A 68 -2.32 4.49 -3.79
N ALA A 69 -1.74 3.70 -2.87
CA ALA A 69 -2.48 2.76 -2.03
C ALA A 69 -3.19 3.42 -0.83
N PHE A 70 -2.87 4.68 -0.50
CA PHE A 70 -3.47 5.45 0.60
C PHE A 70 -3.45 4.75 1.98
N GLN A 71 -2.44 3.94 2.27
CA GLN A 71 -2.25 3.28 3.57
C GLN A 71 -1.23 4.02 4.46
N ASN A 72 -1.49 5.31 4.74
CA ASN A 72 -0.55 6.22 5.39
C ASN A 72 0.80 6.36 4.65
N ASP A 73 1.68 7.21 5.18
CA ASP A 73 3.02 7.35 4.63
C ASP A 73 3.88 6.10 4.92
N ILE A 74 4.89 5.89 4.08
CA ILE A 74 5.78 4.72 4.14
C ILE A 74 6.48 4.63 5.51
N PHE A 75 6.76 5.76 6.15
CA PHE A 75 7.45 5.79 7.43
C PHE A 75 6.53 5.38 8.58
N GLU A 76 5.33 5.94 8.65
CA GLU A 76 4.30 5.53 9.62
C GLU A 76 3.94 4.06 9.45
N TRP A 77 3.69 3.61 8.21
CA TRP A 77 3.38 2.20 7.93
C TRP A 77 4.51 1.28 8.40
N ALA A 78 5.76 1.59 8.04
CA ALA A 78 6.90 0.75 8.43
C ALA A 78 7.17 0.75 9.93
N ARG A 79 6.95 1.88 10.61
CA ARG A 79 7.04 1.96 12.07
C ARG A 79 5.98 1.08 12.72
N ASP A 80 4.72 1.27 12.36
CA ASP A 80 3.60 0.57 12.97
C ASP A 80 3.68 -0.94 12.68
N HIS A 81 4.13 -1.34 11.49
CA HIS A 81 4.38 -2.74 11.13
C HIS A 81 5.48 -3.38 11.97
N ARG A 82 6.57 -2.66 12.26
CA ARG A 82 7.65 -3.15 13.14
C ARG A 82 7.19 -3.27 14.59
N VAL A 83 6.41 -2.30 15.06
CA VAL A 83 5.79 -2.33 16.39
C VAL A 83 4.87 -3.55 16.50
N HIS A 84 4.00 -3.75 15.51
CA HIS A 84 3.10 -4.90 15.43
C HIS A 84 3.87 -6.23 15.51
N HIS A 85 4.91 -6.42 14.69
CA HIS A 85 5.69 -7.67 14.76
C HIS A 85 6.44 -7.85 16.09
N LYS A 86 6.93 -6.77 16.71
CA LYS A 86 7.71 -6.86 17.95
C LYS A 86 6.84 -7.05 19.19
N TYR A 87 5.63 -6.48 19.18
CA TYR A 87 4.73 -6.44 20.34
C TYR A 87 3.34 -7.00 20.03
N SER A 88 3.27 -7.94 19.09
CA SER A 88 2.03 -8.61 18.68
C SER A 88 1.24 -9.12 19.89
N GLU A 89 -0.08 -8.99 19.84
CA GLU A 89 -0.99 -9.45 20.89
C GLU A 89 -0.81 -8.74 22.25
N THR A 90 -0.25 -7.53 22.26
CA THR A 90 -0.16 -6.65 23.45
C THR A 90 -0.82 -5.30 23.22
N ASP A 91 -0.97 -4.48 24.26
CA ASP A 91 -1.52 -3.12 24.12
C ASP A 91 -0.62 -2.16 23.34
N ALA A 92 0.62 -2.57 23.06
CA ALA A 92 1.51 -1.85 22.16
C ALA A 92 1.36 -2.26 20.69
N ASP A 93 0.49 -3.22 20.36
CA ASP A 93 0.16 -3.59 18.98
C ASP A 93 -0.93 -2.64 18.41
N PRO A 94 -0.66 -1.90 17.31
CA PRO A 94 -1.61 -0.97 16.71
C PRO A 94 -2.96 -1.60 16.37
N HIS A 95 -2.95 -2.85 15.92
CA HIS A 95 -4.13 -3.59 15.46
C HIS A 95 -4.29 -4.93 16.19
N ASN A 96 -4.01 -4.91 17.50
CA ASN A 96 -4.09 -6.04 18.44
C ASN A 96 -5.33 -6.94 18.19
N ALA A 97 -5.11 -8.21 17.80
CA ALA A 97 -6.18 -9.15 17.51
C ALA A 97 -6.95 -9.60 18.76
N ARG A 98 -6.35 -9.53 19.96
CA ARG A 98 -7.03 -9.84 21.24
C ARG A 98 -8.20 -8.92 21.55
N ARG A 99 -8.23 -7.71 20.96
CA ARG A 99 -9.34 -6.75 21.09
C ARG A 99 -10.54 -7.10 20.20
N GLY A 100 -10.44 -8.19 19.45
CA GLY A 100 -11.50 -8.75 18.61
C GLY A 100 -11.33 -8.42 17.13
N PHE A 101 -12.00 -9.21 16.28
CA PHE A 101 -11.93 -9.11 14.81
C PHE A 101 -12.22 -7.71 14.27
N PHE A 102 -13.25 -7.04 14.81
CA PHE A 102 -13.63 -5.71 14.35
C PHE A 102 -12.52 -4.69 14.61
N PHE A 103 -11.86 -4.77 15.77
CA PHE A 103 -10.78 -3.86 16.14
C PHE A 103 -9.56 -4.03 15.21
N SER A 104 -9.09 -5.27 15.03
CA SER A 104 -7.92 -5.55 14.20
C SER A 104 -8.16 -5.32 12.71
N HIS A 105 -9.40 -5.49 12.23
CA HIS A 105 -9.72 -5.29 10.83
C HIS A 105 -9.84 -3.81 10.44
N ILE A 106 -10.61 -3.02 11.20
CA ILE A 106 -10.85 -1.60 10.84
C ILE A 106 -11.02 -0.68 12.06
N GLY A 107 -11.42 -1.21 13.21
CA GLY A 107 -11.74 -0.42 14.40
C GLY A 107 -10.55 0.40 14.93
N TRP A 108 -9.32 -0.09 14.76
CA TRP A 108 -8.11 0.61 15.16
C TRP A 108 -7.92 1.97 14.45
N LEU A 109 -8.50 2.17 13.26
CA LEU A 109 -8.45 3.43 12.52
C LEU A 109 -9.38 4.51 13.09
N PHE A 110 -10.43 4.10 13.82
CA PHE A 110 -11.46 5.01 14.33
C PHE A 110 -11.24 5.41 15.79
N VAL A 111 -10.25 4.81 16.46
CA VAL A 111 -9.95 5.10 17.86
C VAL A 111 -8.60 5.81 18.00
N ARG A 112 -8.42 6.49 19.12
CA ARG A 112 -7.09 7.01 19.48
C ARG A 112 -6.16 5.83 19.75
N ARG A 113 -4.94 5.92 19.21
CA ARG A 113 -3.87 4.95 19.48
C ARG A 113 -3.55 4.90 20.97
N HIS A 114 -3.27 3.69 21.45
CA HIS A 114 -2.83 3.48 22.82
C HIS A 114 -1.46 4.15 23.06
N GLY A 115 -1.22 4.64 24.28
CA GLY A 115 0.03 5.34 24.63
C GLY A 115 1.27 4.49 24.33
N ASP A 116 1.20 3.20 24.64
CA ASP A 116 2.31 2.26 24.44
C ASP A 116 2.69 2.10 22.96
N VAL A 117 1.74 2.19 22.04
CA VAL A 117 2.00 2.13 20.59
C VAL A 117 2.89 3.32 20.19
N ILE A 118 2.59 4.51 20.72
CA ILE A 118 3.32 5.75 20.43
C ILE A 118 4.73 5.69 21.04
N GLU A 119 4.82 5.30 22.31
CA GLU A 119 6.10 5.21 23.03
C GLU A 119 7.04 4.19 22.38
N LYS A 120 6.54 2.97 22.13
CA LYS A 120 7.34 1.91 21.53
C LYS A 120 7.66 2.18 20.05
N GLY A 121 6.78 2.88 19.34
CA GLY A 121 7.03 3.38 17.99
C GLY A 121 8.21 4.35 17.92
N ARG A 122 8.32 5.29 18.87
CA ARG A 122 9.46 6.22 18.97
C ARG A 122 10.79 5.49 19.17
N ASN A 123 10.79 4.44 19.99
CA ASN A 123 12.01 3.68 20.29
C ASN A 123 12.53 2.83 19.11
N LEU A 124 11.66 2.51 18.14
CA LEU A 124 12.04 1.80 16.91
C LEU A 124 12.51 2.75 15.79
N THR A 125 12.50 4.06 16.06
CA THR A 125 12.77 5.13 15.09
C THR A 125 14.27 5.35 14.89
N SER A 126 14.96 4.35 14.33
CA SER A 126 16.22 4.58 13.59
C SER A 126 15.96 5.08 12.15
N LEU A 127 14.70 5.10 11.74
CA LEU A 127 14.24 5.52 10.42
C LEU A 127 13.80 6.98 10.52
N THR A 128 14.60 7.93 10.09
CA THR A 128 14.04 9.24 9.72
C THR A 128 13.31 9.07 8.39
N CYS A 129 12.26 9.84 8.12
CA CYS A 129 11.56 9.84 6.82
C CYS A 129 12.56 9.92 5.64
N TRP A 130 13.59 10.74 5.80
CA TRP A 130 14.70 10.87 4.85
C TRP A 130 15.53 9.59 4.66
N ARG A 131 15.79 8.84 5.74
CA ARG A 131 16.55 7.57 5.71
C ARG A 131 15.76 6.42 5.07
N ILE A 132 14.43 6.44 5.10
CA ILE A 132 13.63 5.40 4.44
C ILE A 132 13.71 5.52 2.92
N LEU A 133 13.61 6.74 2.40
CA LEU A 133 13.62 6.99 0.96
C LEU A 133 15.04 6.98 0.38
N TRP A 134 15.97 7.65 1.05
CA TRP A 134 17.25 8.04 0.44
C TRP A 134 18.49 7.37 1.04
N SER A 135 18.43 6.77 2.24
CA SER A 135 19.61 6.10 2.79
C SER A 135 19.86 4.82 2.01
N ASP A 136 21.06 4.76 1.42
CA ASP A 136 21.52 3.59 0.73
C ASP A 136 21.67 2.45 1.74
N SER A 137 21.21 1.25 1.35
CA SER A 137 21.40 0.02 2.13
C SER A 137 22.88 -0.39 2.25
N ARG A 138 23.81 0.45 1.80
CA ARG A 138 25.26 0.35 1.96
C ARG A 138 25.76 0.90 3.31
N GLU A 139 25.00 1.75 3.99
CA GLU A 139 25.40 2.35 5.30
C GLU A 139 25.03 1.48 6.52
N SER A 140 24.47 0.30 6.29
CA SER A 140 23.95 -0.60 7.33
C SER A 140 24.81 -1.86 7.47
N LYS A 141 26.13 -1.68 7.57
CA LYS A 141 27.07 -2.68 8.10
C LYS A 141 28.01 -2.00 9.07
#